data_AF-A0A959CG03-F1
#
_entry.id   AF-A0A959CG03-F1
#
_cell.length_a   1.000
_cell.length_b   1.000
_cell.length_c   1.000
_cell.angle_alpha   90.00
_cell.angle_beta   90.00
_cell.angle_gamma   90.00
#
_symmetry.space_group_name_H-M   'P 1'
#
loop_
_entity.id
_entity.type
_entity.pdbx_description
1 polymer ?
#
loop_
_entity_poly.entity_id
_entity_poly.type
_entity_poly.pdbx_seq_one_letter_code
_entity_poly.pdbx_strand_id
1 'polypeptide(L)'
;VVNLRQLDCWTLVECSLALARSSDEDLSGYMTQLRDLRYWGGTVNGYGSRIHYFTGWLLQAEKNGILSDLTRSLGGIPYRKQIHYITARPEKYPKIKNPETLRALKAAEKRINAHQWYFIPQQRIRAVEDQLRDGDIVLLCSAKRDLDISHQGFAVRQNGRVHLLHASSLSKKVIISKQPLSQYVQSQRGQTGIMVARLGE
;
A
#
# COMPACT_ATOMS: atom_id res chain seq x y z
N VAL A 1 3.16 -17.94 -0.24
CA VAL A 1 4.63 -17.71 -0.12
C VAL A 1 4.86 -16.83 1.09
N VAL A 2 5.72 -17.28 2.01
CA VAL A 2 6.21 -16.49 3.15
C VAL A 2 7.73 -16.42 3.00
N ASN A 3 8.30 -15.22 2.93
CA ASN A 3 9.75 -15.02 2.92
C ASN A 3 10.07 -13.76 3.72
N LEU A 4 10.61 -13.95 4.93
CA LEU A 4 11.00 -12.85 5.81
C LEU A 4 12.47 -12.42 5.63
N ARG A 5 13.22 -13.11 4.75
CA ARG A 5 14.63 -12.82 4.45
C ARG A 5 14.79 -11.83 3.30
N GLN A 6 13.80 -11.76 2.41
CA GLN A 6 13.81 -10.92 1.22
C GLN A 6 12.46 -10.25 1.06
N LEU A 7 12.44 -8.94 1.28
CA LEU A 7 11.23 -8.13 1.26
C LEU A 7 11.32 -7.06 0.17
N ASP A 8 10.21 -6.86 -0.53
CA ASP A 8 9.97 -5.66 -1.32
C ASP A 8 9.10 -4.69 -0.48
N CYS A 9 8.73 -3.54 -1.03
CA CYS A 9 7.92 -2.57 -0.29
C CYS A 9 6.52 -3.10 0.05
N TRP A 10 5.98 -4.03 -0.73
CA TRP A 10 4.67 -4.63 -0.50
C TRP A 10 4.74 -5.67 0.60
N THR A 11 5.66 -6.63 0.46
CA THR A 11 5.81 -7.71 1.43
C THR A 11 6.36 -7.21 2.76
N LEU A 12 7.13 -6.12 2.80
CA LEU A 12 7.49 -5.46 4.06
C LEU A 12 6.24 -5.05 4.84
N VAL A 13 5.31 -4.33 4.21
CA VAL A 13 4.10 -3.85 4.90
C VAL A 13 3.22 -5.02 5.33
N GLU A 14 2.92 -5.96 4.42
CA GLU A 14 2.06 -7.10 4.73
C GLU A 14 2.65 -8.00 5.82
N CYS A 15 3.95 -8.32 5.75
CA CYS A 15 4.57 -9.19 6.73
C CYS A 15 4.66 -8.51 8.11
N SER A 16 5.01 -7.22 8.16
CA SER A 16 5.03 -6.47 9.43
C SER A 16 3.65 -6.36 10.06
N LEU A 17 2.60 -6.11 9.28
CA LEU A 17 1.23 -6.08 9.81
C LEU A 17 0.76 -7.45 10.27
N ALA A 18 1.02 -8.50 9.49
CA ALA A 18 0.64 -9.85 9.86
C ALA A 18 1.31 -10.28 11.17
N LEU A 19 2.59 -9.92 11.38
CA LEU A 19 3.30 -10.13 12.64
C LEU A 19 2.70 -9.32 13.79
N ALA A 20 2.42 -8.03 13.58
CA ALA A 20 1.85 -7.17 14.62
C ALA A 20 0.45 -7.60 15.08
N ARG A 21 -0.27 -8.36 14.24
CA ARG A 21 -1.63 -8.87 14.52
C ARG A 21 -1.69 -10.33 14.96
N SER A 22 -0.58 -11.06 14.87
CA SER A 22 -0.50 -12.41 15.42
C SER A 22 -0.13 -12.33 16.90
N SER A 23 -0.71 -13.20 17.72
CA SER A 23 -0.21 -13.45 19.07
C SER A 23 1.21 -14.04 19.00
N ASP A 24 1.98 -13.84 20.08
CA ASP A 24 3.34 -14.36 20.17
C ASP A 24 3.39 -15.87 19.82
N GLU A 25 4.34 -16.23 18.96
CA GLU A 25 4.69 -17.60 18.55
C GLU A 25 3.67 -18.40 17.72
N ASP A 26 2.54 -17.83 17.30
CA ASP A 26 1.59 -18.53 16.42
C ASP A 26 1.86 -18.33 14.92
N LEU A 27 2.58 -19.28 14.32
CA LEU A 27 2.81 -19.33 12.87
C LEU A 27 1.49 -19.45 12.07
N SER A 28 0.50 -20.18 12.59
CA SER A 28 -0.79 -20.37 11.91
C SER A 28 -1.59 -19.07 11.87
N GLY A 29 -1.64 -18.36 13.01
CA GLY A 29 -2.19 -17.02 13.13
C GLY A 29 -1.52 -16.04 12.17
N TYR A 30 -0.18 -16.01 12.16
CA TYR A 30 0.58 -15.19 11.21
C TYR A 30 0.22 -15.52 9.75
N MET A 31 0.16 -16.79 9.37
CA MET A 31 -0.18 -17.21 8.01
C MET A 31 -1.62 -16.81 7.62
N THR A 32 -2.54 -16.87 8.58
CA THR A 32 -3.93 -16.44 8.40
C THR A 32 -4.01 -14.93 8.17
N GLN A 33 -3.40 -14.12 9.06
CA GLN A 33 -3.36 -12.67 8.91
C GLN A 33 -2.73 -12.27 7.57
N LEU A 34 -1.61 -12.91 7.19
CA LEU A 34 -0.94 -12.62 5.94
C LEU A 34 -1.80 -12.97 4.71
N ARG A 35 -2.52 -14.10 4.75
CA ARG A 35 -3.41 -14.51 3.66
C ARG A 35 -4.56 -13.52 3.51
N ASP A 36 -5.15 -13.09 4.62
CA ASP A 36 -6.30 -12.19 4.64
C ASP A 36 -5.94 -10.76 4.22
N LEU A 37 -4.69 -10.35 4.44
CA LEU A 37 -4.14 -9.12 3.88
C LEU A 37 -3.85 -9.24 2.37
N ARG A 38 -3.32 -10.39 1.92
CA ARG A 38 -2.75 -10.52 0.58
C ARG A 38 -3.74 -10.88 -0.52
N TYR A 39 -4.83 -11.57 -0.18
CA TYR A 39 -5.77 -12.12 -1.15
C TYR A 39 -7.18 -11.59 -0.92
N TRP A 40 -7.90 -11.33 -2.00
CA TRP A 40 -9.30 -10.90 -1.92
C TRP A 40 -10.13 -11.92 -1.13
N GLY A 41 -10.79 -11.47 -0.07
CA GLY A 41 -11.58 -12.33 0.83
C GLY A 41 -10.78 -13.46 1.50
N GLY A 42 -9.46 -13.30 1.67
CA GLY A 42 -8.59 -14.32 2.25
C GLY A 42 -8.50 -15.62 1.45
N THR A 43 -8.99 -15.65 0.21
CA THR A 43 -9.09 -16.88 -0.58
C THR A 43 -8.02 -16.93 -1.67
N VAL A 44 -7.23 -18.01 -1.65
CA VAL A 44 -6.20 -18.26 -2.66
C VAL A 44 -6.83 -19.05 -3.81
N ASN A 45 -7.04 -18.40 -4.94
CA ASN A 45 -7.58 -19.00 -6.16
C ASN A 45 -6.89 -18.41 -7.39
N GLY A 46 -5.67 -18.87 -7.65
CA GLY A 46 -4.85 -18.42 -8.78
C GLY A 46 -4.30 -16.99 -8.62
N TYR A 47 -3.69 -16.49 -9.71
CA TYR A 47 -3.03 -15.17 -9.69
C TYR A 47 -4.01 -14.01 -9.52
N GLY A 48 -5.22 -14.14 -10.07
CA GLY A 48 -6.26 -13.11 -10.01
C GLY A 48 -6.85 -12.88 -8.62
N SER A 49 -6.72 -13.83 -7.68
CA SER A 49 -7.23 -13.65 -6.32
C SER A 49 -6.29 -12.82 -5.44
N ARG A 50 -5.00 -12.70 -5.79
CA ARG A 50 -4.07 -11.81 -5.09
C ARG A 50 -4.42 -10.36 -5.38
N ILE A 51 -4.26 -9.50 -4.38
CA ILE A 51 -4.43 -8.06 -4.54
C ILE A 51 -3.15 -7.49 -5.18
N HIS A 52 -3.29 -6.76 -6.31
CA HIS A 52 -2.16 -6.22 -7.08
C HIS A 52 -2.10 -4.69 -7.13
N TYR A 53 -3.11 -4.01 -6.60
CA TYR A 53 -3.18 -2.56 -6.49
C TYR A 53 -3.31 -2.21 -5.01
N PHE A 54 -2.46 -1.32 -4.51
CA PHE A 54 -2.35 -1.08 -3.06
C PHE A 54 -3.59 -0.34 -2.52
N THR A 55 -4.27 0.46 -3.34
CA THR A 55 -5.62 0.97 -3.00
C THR A 55 -6.64 -0.16 -2.84
N GLY A 56 -6.52 -1.25 -3.61
CA GLY A 56 -7.30 -2.45 -3.39
C GLY A 56 -6.98 -3.14 -2.07
N TRP A 57 -5.71 -3.14 -1.68
CA TRP A 57 -5.25 -3.71 -0.41
C TRP A 57 -5.79 -2.88 0.76
N LEU A 58 -5.69 -1.55 0.66
CA LEU A 58 -6.25 -0.59 1.60
C LEU A 58 -7.77 -0.78 1.75
N LEU A 59 -8.48 -0.85 0.62
CA LEU A 59 -9.93 -1.04 0.59
C LEU A 59 -10.37 -2.31 1.32
N GLN A 60 -9.68 -3.43 1.10
CA GLN A 60 -10.01 -4.67 1.78
C GLN A 60 -9.69 -4.59 3.27
N ALA A 61 -8.49 -4.14 3.60
CA ALA A 61 -8.04 -4.10 4.98
C ALA A 61 -8.95 -3.18 5.82
N GLU A 62 -9.42 -2.06 5.26
CA GLU A 62 -10.42 -1.20 5.89
C GLU A 62 -11.79 -1.89 6.03
N LYS A 63 -12.31 -2.52 4.96
CA LYS A 63 -13.58 -3.26 5.01
C LYS A 63 -13.58 -4.41 6.01
N ASN A 64 -12.42 -5.02 6.24
CA ASN A 64 -12.24 -6.10 7.20
C ASN A 64 -11.96 -5.58 8.63
N GLY A 65 -11.98 -4.25 8.85
CA GLY A 65 -11.72 -3.64 10.16
C GLY A 65 -10.27 -3.80 10.64
N ILE A 66 -9.32 -4.09 9.74
CA ILE A 66 -7.92 -4.26 10.08
C ILE A 66 -7.23 -2.91 10.29
N LEU A 67 -7.61 -1.92 9.49
CA LEU A 67 -7.04 -0.57 9.52
C LEU A 67 -8.13 0.46 9.20
N SER A 68 -7.80 1.73 9.38
CA SER A 68 -8.61 2.87 8.94
C SER A 68 -7.85 3.72 7.93
N ASP A 69 -8.51 4.15 6.84
CA ASP A 69 -7.97 5.16 5.94
C ASP A 69 -8.11 6.56 6.56
N LEU A 70 -7.00 7.15 6.97
CA LEU A 70 -6.95 8.47 7.59
C LEU A 70 -6.86 9.60 6.56
N THR A 71 -6.71 9.28 5.28
CA THR A 71 -6.33 10.25 4.25
C THR A 71 -7.33 11.39 4.15
N ARG A 72 -8.62 11.10 4.24
CA ARG A 72 -9.69 12.12 4.19
C ARG A 72 -9.69 13.00 5.44
N SER A 73 -9.59 12.42 6.63
CA SER A 73 -9.64 13.17 7.90
C SER A 73 -8.41 14.06 8.09
N LEU A 74 -7.27 13.66 7.54
CA LEU A 74 -6.05 14.46 7.44
C LEU A 74 -6.16 15.61 6.40
N GLY A 75 -7.32 15.83 5.79
CA GLY A 75 -7.57 16.92 4.84
C GLY A 75 -7.19 16.58 3.40
N GLY A 76 -7.11 15.30 3.04
CA GLY A 76 -6.90 14.85 1.67
C GLY A 76 -7.97 15.38 0.71
N ILE A 77 -7.60 15.53 -0.57
CA ILE A 77 -8.52 15.92 -1.64
C ILE A 77 -8.90 14.71 -2.49
N PRO A 78 -10.02 14.75 -3.24
CA PRO A 78 -10.44 13.63 -4.07
C PRO A 78 -9.34 13.16 -5.04
N TYR A 79 -9.07 11.87 -5.05
CA TYR A 79 -8.14 11.20 -5.95
C TYR A 79 -8.89 10.57 -7.12
N ARG A 80 -8.91 11.26 -8.27
CA ARG A 80 -9.77 10.93 -9.43
C ARG A 80 -9.10 10.04 -10.48
N LYS A 81 -8.08 9.28 -10.10
CA LYS A 81 -7.34 8.45 -11.05
C LYS A 81 -8.13 7.20 -11.42
N GLN A 82 -8.22 6.88 -12.70
CA GLN A 82 -8.77 5.60 -13.16
C GLN A 82 -7.68 4.52 -13.17
N ILE A 83 -7.78 3.54 -12.28
CA ILE A 83 -6.78 2.50 -12.06
C ILE A 83 -7.04 1.33 -13.00
N HIS A 84 -6.10 1.09 -13.92
CA HIS A 84 -6.17 0.01 -14.91
C HIS A 84 -4.78 -0.39 -15.48
N TYR A 85 -3.69 -0.03 -14.80
CA TYR A 85 -2.31 -0.19 -15.29
C TYR A 85 -1.95 -1.59 -15.81
N ILE A 86 -2.34 -2.63 -15.08
CA ILE A 86 -2.04 -4.03 -15.34
C ILE A 86 -2.85 -4.53 -16.53
N THR A 87 -4.18 -4.38 -16.51
CA THR A 87 -5.05 -4.90 -17.59
C THR A 87 -4.91 -4.12 -18.89
N ALA A 88 -4.41 -2.88 -18.82
CA ALA A 88 -4.02 -2.09 -19.99
C ALA A 88 -2.72 -2.56 -20.66
N ARG A 89 -1.94 -3.44 -20.02
CA ARG A 89 -0.60 -3.87 -20.48
C ARG A 89 -0.38 -5.39 -20.35
N PRO A 90 -1.26 -6.24 -20.88
CA PRO A 90 -1.17 -7.69 -20.73
C PRO A 90 0.13 -8.30 -21.26
N GLU A 91 0.79 -7.66 -22.21
CA GLU A 91 2.09 -8.04 -22.74
C GLU A 91 3.21 -8.03 -21.67
N LYS A 92 3.10 -7.17 -20.66
CA LYS A 92 4.08 -7.07 -19.56
C LYS A 92 3.86 -8.10 -18.46
N TYR A 93 2.71 -8.77 -18.44
CA TYR A 93 2.30 -9.66 -17.36
C TYR A 93 1.85 -11.00 -17.94
N PRO A 94 2.78 -11.96 -18.16
CA PRO A 94 2.46 -13.26 -18.77
C PRO A 94 1.30 -13.99 -18.09
N LYS A 95 1.17 -13.85 -16.76
CA LYS A 95 0.10 -14.49 -15.95
C LYS A 95 -1.31 -13.97 -16.28
N ILE A 96 -1.45 -12.78 -16.87
CA ILE A 96 -2.76 -12.18 -17.19
C ILE A 96 -3.23 -12.50 -18.62
N LYS A 97 -2.43 -13.23 -19.41
CA LYS A 97 -2.87 -13.78 -20.70
C LYS A 97 -3.97 -14.83 -20.54
N ASN A 98 -4.06 -15.45 -19.36
CA ASN A 98 -5.18 -16.31 -19.00
C ASN A 98 -6.47 -15.47 -18.87
N PRO A 99 -7.56 -15.80 -19.60
CA PRO A 99 -8.79 -15.00 -19.60
C PRO A 99 -9.49 -14.86 -18.24
N GLU A 100 -9.41 -15.88 -17.39
CA GLU A 100 -9.99 -15.85 -16.04
C GLU A 100 -9.23 -14.87 -15.14
N THR A 101 -7.90 -14.92 -15.16
CA THR A 101 -7.06 -13.94 -14.45
C THR A 101 -7.34 -12.51 -14.92
N LEU A 102 -7.44 -12.29 -16.23
CA LEU A 102 -7.77 -10.97 -16.78
C LEU A 102 -9.14 -10.48 -16.30
N ARG A 103 -10.15 -11.37 -16.30
CA ARG A 103 -11.49 -11.06 -15.80
C ARG A 103 -11.48 -10.68 -14.32
N ALA A 104 -10.75 -11.44 -13.50
CA ALA A 104 -10.60 -11.16 -12.07
C ALA A 104 -9.94 -9.79 -11.82
N LEU A 105 -8.88 -9.46 -12.57
CA LEU A 105 -8.21 -8.16 -12.45
C LEU A 105 -9.08 -7.00 -12.90
N LYS A 106 -9.81 -7.13 -14.01
CA LYS A 106 -10.77 -6.10 -14.46
C LYS A 106 -11.88 -5.88 -13.43
N ALA A 107 -12.36 -6.94 -12.79
CA ALA A 107 -13.34 -6.84 -11.71
C ALA A 107 -12.75 -6.13 -10.47
N ALA A 108 -11.49 -6.42 -10.11
CA ALA A 108 -10.79 -5.72 -9.04
C ALA A 108 -10.60 -4.23 -9.37
N GLU A 109 -10.18 -3.88 -10.58
CA GLU A 109 -10.06 -2.50 -11.04
C GLU A 109 -11.41 -1.77 -11.00
N LYS A 110 -12.49 -2.40 -11.48
CA LYS A 110 -13.85 -1.82 -11.38
C LYS A 110 -14.23 -1.55 -9.93
N ARG A 111 -13.96 -2.49 -9.01
CA ARG A 111 -14.23 -2.33 -7.57
C ARG A 111 -13.45 -1.17 -6.97
N ILE A 112 -12.16 -1.06 -7.29
CA ILE A 112 -11.29 0.00 -6.78
C ILE A 112 -11.74 1.37 -7.32
N ASN A 113 -12.04 1.46 -8.61
CA ASN A 113 -12.48 2.71 -9.25
C ASN A 113 -13.86 3.18 -8.82
N ALA A 114 -14.70 2.28 -8.29
CA ALA A 114 -16.00 2.64 -7.72
C ALA A 114 -15.88 3.26 -6.32
N HIS A 115 -14.73 3.11 -5.65
CA HIS A 115 -14.49 3.70 -4.34
C HIS A 115 -14.02 5.16 -4.46
N GLN A 116 -14.52 6.03 -3.58
CA GLN A 116 -14.13 7.44 -3.54
C GLN A 116 -12.83 7.61 -2.76
N TRP A 117 -11.72 7.66 -3.48
CA TRP A 117 -10.40 7.85 -2.88
C TRP A 117 -10.09 9.31 -2.58
N TYR A 118 -9.22 9.51 -1.59
CA TYR A 118 -8.60 10.79 -1.27
C TYR A 118 -7.09 10.63 -1.28
N PHE A 119 -6.35 11.72 -1.46
CA PHE A 119 -4.90 11.74 -1.29
C PHE A 119 -4.46 13.10 -0.75
N ILE A 120 -3.32 13.14 -0.08
CA ILE A 120 -2.68 14.36 0.39
C ILE A 120 -1.61 14.73 -0.65
N PRO A 121 -1.78 15.83 -1.41
CA PRO A 121 -0.78 16.26 -2.39
C PRO A 121 0.58 16.48 -1.73
N GLN A 122 1.66 16.22 -2.46
CA GLN A 122 3.02 16.29 -1.92
C GLN A 122 3.38 17.63 -1.26
N GLN A 123 2.78 18.74 -1.72
CA GLN A 123 2.99 20.07 -1.15
C GLN A 123 2.30 20.25 0.22
N ARG A 124 1.29 19.42 0.52
CA ARG A 124 0.49 19.49 1.77
C ARG A 124 0.95 18.48 2.84
N ILE A 125 1.87 17.58 2.52
CA ILE A 125 2.37 16.57 3.48
C ILE A 125 2.94 17.22 4.74
N ARG A 126 3.68 18.34 4.61
CA ARG A 126 4.26 19.01 5.77
C ARG A 126 3.19 19.53 6.75
N ALA A 127 2.04 19.97 6.24
CA ALA A 127 0.97 20.54 7.07
C ALA A 127 0.23 19.48 7.90
N VAL A 128 0.35 18.20 7.54
CA VAL A 128 -0.31 17.08 8.25
C VAL A 128 0.67 16.23 9.05
N GLU A 129 1.97 16.56 9.00
CA GLU A 129 3.07 15.74 9.54
C GLU A 129 2.91 15.47 11.05
N ASP A 130 2.38 16.44 11.80
CA ASP A 130 2.18 16.32 13.25
C ASP A 130 1.03 15.37 13.63
N GLN A 131 0.14 15.06 12.69
CA GLN A 131 -0.98 14.14 12.92
C GLN A 131 -0.61 12.67 12.60
N LEU A 132 0.53 12.46 11.92
CA LEU A 132 1.06 11.13 11.63
C LEU A 132 1.71 10.53 12.87
N ARG A 133 1.52 9.22 13.06
CA ARG A 133 2.07 8.45 14.18
C ARG A 133 3.06 7.41 13.67
N ASP A 134 3.96 6.98 14.56
CA ASP A 134 4.83 5.86 14.26
C ASP A 134 4.01 4.61 13.93
N GLY A 135 4.39 3.91 12.88
CA GLY A 135 3.66 2.75 12.39
C GLY A 135 2.49 3.06 11.44
N ASP A 136 2.13 4.33 11.22
CA ASP A 136 1.19 4.68 10.14
C ASP A 136 1.74 4.19 8.80
N ILE A 137 0.88 3.57 8.00
CA ILE A 137 1.22 3.06 6.69
C ILE A 137 1.08 4.20 5.71
N VAL A 138 2.18 4.53 5.02
CA VAL A 138 2.25 5.62 4.06
C VAL A 138 2.33 5.04 2.65
N LEU A 139 1.34 5.34 1.82
CA LEU A 139 1.24 4.88 0.44
C LEU A 139 1.59 6.04 -0.49
N LEU A 140 2.66 5.93 -1.27
CA LEU A 140 3.11 6.98 -2.20
C LEU A 140 2.34 6.88 -3.52
N CYS A 141 1.49 7.86 -3.77
CA CYS A 141 0.64 7.94 -4.95
C CYS A 141 1.48 8.17 -6.20
N SER A 142 1.32 7.32 -7.22
CA SER A 142 2.11 7.39 -8.45
C SER A 142 1.77 8.63 -9.29
N ALA A 143 2.72 9.12 -10.09
CA ALA A 143 2.47 10.09 -11.15
C ALA A 143 1.88 9.48 -12.43
N LYS A 144 1.95 8.15 -12.60
CA LYS A 144 1.35 7.47 -13.75
C LYS A 144 -0.17 7.59 -13.70
N ARG A 145 -0.81 7.93 -14.84
CA ARG A 145 -2.24 8.26 -14.93
C ARG A 145 -3.20 7.10 -14.62
N ASP A 146 -2.70 5.87 -14.60
CA ASP A 146 -3.48 4.65 -14.52
C ASP A 146 -2.99 3.68 -13.43
N LEU A 147 -1.96 4.07 -12.67
CA LEU A 147 -1.44 3.35 -11.51
C LEU A 147 -1.71 4.16 -10.24
N ASP A 148 -2.23 3.51 -9.22
CA ASP A 148 -2.57 4.11 -7.94
C ASP A 148 -1.33 4.47 -7.11
N ILE A 149 -0.64 3.47 -6.59
CA ILE A 149 0.45 3.57 -5.63
C ILE A 149 1.69 2.97 -6.27
N SER A 150 2.83 3.64 -6.13
CA SER A 150 4.08 3.13 -6.69
C SER A 150 5.10 2.71 -5.65
N HIS A 151 4.89 3.09 -4.39
CA HIS A 151 5.74 2.70 -3.28
C HIS A 151 5.03 2.90 -1.94
N GLN A 152 5.50 2.25 -0.89
CA GLN A 152 4.89 2.32 0.43
C GLN A 152 5.88 1.97 1.53
N GLY A 153 5.53 2.30 2.77
CA GLY A 153 6.30 2.00 3.95
C GLY A 153 5.57 2.47 5.21
N PHE A 154 6.32 2.64 6.29
CA PHE A 154 5.81 3.10 7.57
C PHE A 154 6.34 4.49 7.92
N ALA A 155 5.51 5.32 8.54
CA ALA A 155 5.94 6.54 9.18
C ALA A 155 6.77 6.20 10.42
N VAL A 156 7.92 6.86 10.57
CA VAL A 156 8.78 6.77 11.77
C VAL A 156 9.28 8.17 12.10
N ARG A 157 9.12 8.61 13.34
CA ARG A 157 9.62 9.89 13.82
C ARG A 157 11.11 9.79 14.14
N GLN A 158 11.88 10.71 13.57
CA GLN A 158 13.28 10.91 13.87
C GLN A 158 13.54 12.40 14.08
N ASN A 159 14.12 12.77 15.22
CA ASN A 159 14.48 14.16 15.54
C ASN A 159 13.32 15.15 15.33
N GLY A 160 12.12 14.77 15.76
CA GLY A 160 10.90 15.58 15.67
C GLY A 160 10.25 15.66 14.28
N ARG A 161 10.78 14.98 13.25
CA ARG A 161 10.21 14.94 11.89
C ARG A 161 9.78 13.52 11.53
N VAL A 162 8.79 13.38 10.66
CA VAL A 162 8.38 12.06 10.16
C VAL A 162 9.25 11.67 8.98
N HIS A 163 9.78 10.46 9.00
CA HIS A 163 10.56 9.81 7.95
C HIS A 163 9.83 8.55 7.47
N LEU A 164 10.29 7.98 6.35
CA LEU A 164 9.71 6.76 5.77
C LEU A 164 10.63 5.56 6.03
N LEU A 165 10.16 4.57 6.78
CA LEU A 165 10.75 3.24 6.85
C LEU A 165 10.24 2.40 5.68
N HIS A 166 11.12 2.01 4.75
CA HIS A 166 10.72 1.27 3.56
C HIS A 166 11.79 0.32 3.03
N ALA A 167 11.37 -0.72 2.31
CA ALA A 167 12.28 -1.53 1.50
C ALA A 167 12.72 -0.72 0.28
N SER A 168 14.00 -0.36 0.18
CA SER A 168 14.55 0.44 -0.91
C SER A 168 15.17 -0.46 -1.97
N SER A 169 14.69 -0.39 -3.20
CA SER A 169 15.31 -1.08 -4.34
C SER A 169 16.71 -0.54 -4.63
N LEU A 170 16.92 0.77 -4.48
CA LEU A 170 18.21 1.43 -4.67
C LEU A 170 19.25 0.96 -3.65
N SER A 171 18.85 0.85 -2.38
CA SER A 171 19.74 0.44 -1.28
C SER A 171 19.76 -1.07 -1.03
N LYS A 172 18.90 -1.82 -1.72
CA LYS A 172 18.71 -3.28 -1.61
C LYS A 172 18.48 -3.77 -0.17
N LYS A 173 17.88 -2.93 0.68
CA LYS A 173 17.58 -3.23 2.09
C LYS A 173 16.46 -2.33 2.61
N VAL A 174 15.91 -2.69 3.76
CA VAL A 174 15.00 -1.82 4.52
C VAL A 174 15.82 -0.68 5.12
N ILE A 175 15.38 0.55 4.90
CA ILE A 175 16.03 1.76 5.37
C ILE A 175 14.98 2.74 5.92
N ILE A 176 15.44 3.69 6.71
CA ILE A 176 14.71 4.92 6.98
C ILE A 176 15.21 5.99 6.01
N SER A 177 14.29 6.75 5.41
CA SER A 177 14.65 7.84 4.49
C SER A 177 15.56 8.84 5.20
N LYS A 178 16.62 9.31 4.52
CA LYS A 178 17.51 10.33 5.10
C LYS A 178 16.81 11.67 5.28
N GLN A 179 15.89 11.99 4.35
CA GLN A 179 15.09 13.20 4.39
C GLN A 179 13.73 12.92 5.07
N PRO A 180 13.13 13.93 5.72
CA PRO A 180 11.75 13.87 6.18
C PRO A 180 10.79 13.51 5.04
N LEU A 181 9.68 12.85 5.35
CA LEU A 181 8.70 12.32 4.41
C LEU A 181 8.24 13.37 3.38
N SER A 182 7.93 14.58 3.84
CA SER A 182 7.54 15.69 2.96
C SER A 182 8.58 16.01 1.88
N GLN A 183 9.86 16.09 2.26
CA GLN A 183 10.96 16.34 1.33
C GLN A 183 11.26 15.11 0.46
N TYR A 184 11.22 13.91 1.07
CA TYR A 184 11.42 12.66 0.37
C TYR A 184 10.42 12.53 -0.79
N VAL A 185 9.12 12.70 -0.54
CA VAL A 185 8.09 12.57 -1.60
C VAL A 185 8.29 13.63 -2.69
N GLN A 186 8.55 14.88 -2.32
CA GLN A 186 8.79 15.96 -3.29
C GLN A 186 10.05 15.74 -4.15
N SER A 187 11.05 15.03 -3.64
CA SER A 187 12.25 14.66 -4.38
C SER A 187 11.99 13.59 -5.45
N GLN A 188 10.92 12.80 -5.32
CA GLN A 188 10.62 11.69 -6.20
C GLN A 188 9.63 12.11 -7.30
N ARG A 189 10.15 12.38 -8.50
CA ARG A 189 9.34 12.77 -9.69
C ARG A 189 8.20 11.80 -10.01
N GLY A 190 8.31 10.54 -9.59
CA GLY A 190 7.30 9.51 -9.79
C GLY A 190 6.14 9.56 -8.79
N GLN A 191 6.13 10.47 -7.82
CA GLN A 191 5.14 10.58 -6.75
C GLN A 191 4.37 11.89 -6.83
N THR A 192 3.08 11.87 -6.47
CA THR A 192 2.21 13.06 -6.46
C THR A 192 1.71 13.44 -5.06
N GLY A 193 1.85 12.53 -4.09
CA GLY A 193 1.31 12.69 -2.75
C GLY A 193 1.25 11.38 -2.00
N ILE A 194 0.50 11.35 -0.91
CA ILE A 194 0.36 10.16 -0.05
C ILE A 194 -1.10 9.83 0.26
N MET A 195 -1.36 8.55 0.52
CA MET A 195 -2.47 8.09 1.35
C MET A 195 -1.90 7.56 2.66
N VAL A 196 -2.68 7.63 3.74
CA VAL A 196 -2.26 7.26 5.09
C VAL A 196 -3.28 6.32 5.69
N ALA A 197 -2.82 5.18 6.18
CA ALA A 197 -3.65 4.23 6.91
C ALA A 197 -3.04 3.94 8.29
N ARG A 198 -3.90 3.62 9.25
CA ARG A 198 -3.48 3.25 10.61
C ARG A 198 -4.13 1.94 11.01
N LEU A 199 -3.34 1.04 11.60
CA LEU A 199 -3.83 -0.21 12.16
C LEU A 199 -4.92 0.09 13.22
N GLY A 200 -6.04 -0.61 13.15
CA GLY A 200 -7.09 -0.51 14.18
C GLY A 200 -6.58 -1.07 15.51
N GLU A 201 -7.02 -0.46 16.61
CA GLU A 201 -6.81 -0.97 17.98
C GLU A 201 -7.59 -2.27 18.21
#